data_AF-A0A7Y4ZXU3-F1
#
_entry.id   AF-A0A7Y4ZXU3-F1
#
_cell.length_a   1.000
_cell.length_b   1.000
_cell.length_c   1.000
_cell.angle_alpha   90.00
_cell.angle_beta   90.00
_cell.angle_gamma   90.00
#
_symmetry.space_group_name_H-M   'P 1'
#
loop_
_entity.id
_entity.type
_entity.pdbx_description
1 polymer ?
#
loop_
_entity_poly.entity_id
_entity_poly.type
_entity_poly.pdbx_seq_one_letter_code
_entity_poly.pdbx_strand_id
1 'polypeptide(L)' 'MKIWLKRFANILTISATLFLTIGLGYVFVNNRPVGDFISEVALCYLAVAAFNYIMFGAATLWHKKADILA' A
#
# COMPACT_ATOMS: atom_id res chain seq x y z
N MET A 1 11.64 3.44 19.28
CA MET A 1 11.75 2.71 18.00
C MET A 1 10.38 2.46 17.31
N LYS A 2 9.35 1.97 18.02
CA LYS A 2 8.01 1.70 17.45
C LYS A 2 7.29 2.91 16.80
N ILE A 3 7.47 4.12 17.31
CA ILE A 3 6.81 5.34 16.79
C ILE A 3 7.38 5.78 15.44
N TRP A 4 8.71 5.74 15.28
CA TRP A 4 9.39 6.08 14.03
C TRP A 4 9.00 5.12 12.91
N LEU A 5 8.91 3.83 13.23
CA LEU A 5 8.45 2.79 12.30
C LEU A 5 7.02 3.03 11.82
N LYS A 6 6.11 3.35 12.74
CA LYS A 6 4.71 3.70 12.41
C LYS A 6 4.62 4.93 11.53
N ARG A 7 5.39 5.97 11.82
CA ARG A 7 5.44 7.20 11.00
C ARG A 7 5.95 6.90 9.60
N PHE A 8 7.01 6.10 9.48
CA PHE A 8 7.56 5.72 8.18
C PHE A 8 6.55 4.92 7.34
N ALA A 9 5.90 3.91 7.95
CA ALA A 9 4.86 3.13 7.28
C ALA A 9 3.69 4.00 6.82
N ASN A 10 3.24 4.97 7.64
CA ASN A 10 2.20 5.92 7.26
C ASN A 10 2.62 6.81 6.08
N ILE A 11 3.87 7.29 6.05
CA ILE A 11 4.36 8.11 4.93
C ILE A 11 4.35 7.28 3.64
N LEU A 12 4.87 6.06 3.69
CA LEU A 12 4.89 5.14 2.56
C LEU A 12 3.47 4.82 2.04
N THR A 13 2.52 4.68 2.96
CA THR A 13 1.09 4.49 2.66
C THR A 13 0.52 5.67 1.88
N ILE A 14 0.78 6.89 2.36
CA ILE A 14 0.28 8.13 1.73
C ILE A 14 0.90 8.27 0.34
N SER A 15 2.20 8.04 0.20
CA SER A 15 2.91 8.08 -1.08
C SER A 15 2.37 7.05 -2.06
N ALA A 16 2.17 5.80 -1.63
CA ALA A 16 1.59 4.76 -2.48
C ALA A 16 0.16 5.11 -2.91
N THR A 17 -0.65 5.65 -2.00
CA THR A 17 -2.02 6.07 -2.30
C THR A 17 -2.03 7.17 -3.37
N LEU A 18 -1.22 8.23 -3.19
CA LEU A 18 -1.07 9.32 -4.17
C LEU A 18 -0.62 8.80 -5.55
N PHE A 19 0.35 7.88 -5.57
CA PHE A 19 0.86 7.30 -6.80
C PHE A 19 -0.26 6.53 -7.54
N LEU A 20 -1.05 5.73 -6.82
CA LEU A 20 -2.18 5.01 -7.40
C LEU A 20 -3.28 5.94 -7.91
N THR A 21 -3.64 7.02 -7.20
CA THR A 21 -4.65 7.98 -7.69
C THR A 21 -4.19 8.70 -8.95
N ILE A 22 -2.91 9.08 -9.03
CA ILE A 22 -2.33 9.71 -10.23
C ILE A 22 -2.29 8.72 -11.38
N GLY A 23 -1.84 7.48 -11.13
CA GLY A 23 -1.82 6.40 -12.13
C GLY A 23 -3.21 6.11 -12.69
N LEU A 24 -4.24 6.07 -11.84
CA LEU A 24 -5.62 5.91 -12.26
C LEU A 24 -6.08 7.05 -13.17
N GLY A 25 -5.76 8.30 -12.81
CA GLY A 25 -6.04 9.47 -13.65
C GLY A 25 -5.35 9.38 -15.01
N TYR A 26 -4.08 8.96 -15.05
CA TYR A 26 -3.33 8.77 -16.28
C TYR A 26 -3.97 7.69 -17.18
N VAL A 27 -4.44 6.59 -16.60
CA VAL A 27 -5.11 5.50 -17.33
C VAL A 27 -6.39 5.99 -18.00
N PHE A 28 -7.23 6.74 -17.27
CA PHE A 28 -8.45 7.31 -17.82
C PHE A 28 -8.18 8.36 -18.90
N VAL A 29 -7.25 9.28 -18.68
CA VAL A 29 -6.92 10.35 -19.65
C VAL A 29 -6.38 9.78 -20.96
N ASN A 30 -5.61 8.70 -20.91
CA ASN A 30 -4.99 8.09 -22.08
C ASN A 30 -5.76 6.88 -22.64
N ASN A 31 -6.98 6.60 -22.16
CA ASN A 31 -7.77 5.42 -22.53
C ASN A 31 -6.95 4.10 -22.47
N ARG A 32 -6.06 3.98 -21.49
CA ARG A 32 -5.25 2.78 -21.29
C ARG A 32 -6.11 1.66 -20.71
N PRO A 33 -5.75 0.38 -20.94
CA PRO A 33 -6.46 -0.74 -20.35
C PRO A 33 -6.38 -0.70 -18.82
N VAL A 34 -7.54 -0.64 -18.18
CA VAL A 34 -7.67 -0.62 -16.72
C VAL A 34 -7.14 -1.92 -16.09
N GLY A 35 -7.13 -3.03 -16.82
CA GLY A 35 -6.60 -4.32 -16.37
C GLY A 35 -5.13 -4.24 -15.95
N ASP A 36 -4.29 -3.55 -16.73
CA ASP A 36 -2.86 -3.38 -16.42
C ASP A 36 -2.69 -2.59 -15.12
N PHE A 37 -3.48 -1.53 -14.94
CA PHE A 37 -3.49 -0.74 -13.71
C PHE A 37 -3.94 -1.56 -12.49
N ILE A 38 -4.96 -2.41 -12.62
CA ILE A 38 -5.42 -3.29 -11.53
C ILE A 38 -4.28 -4.25 -11.10
N SER A 39 -3.52 -4.79 -12.06
CA SER A 39 -2.38 -5.66 -11.74
C SER A 39 -1.25 -4.91 -11.01
N GLU A 40 -0.95 -3.67 -11.40
CA GLU A 40 0.00 -2.81 -10.69
C GLU A 40 -0.48 -2.49 -9.27
N VAL A 41 -1.77 -2.17 -9.09
CA VAL A 41 -2.37 -1.96 -7.77
C VAL A 41 -2.23 -3.20 -6.89
N ALA A 42 -2.52 -4.38 -7.44
CA ALA A 42 -2.41 -5.64 -6.70
C ALA A 42 -0.97 -5.93 -6.25
N LEU A 43 0.02 -5.68 -7.11
CA LEU A 43 1.44 -5.79 -6.77
C LEU A 43 1.84 -4.78 -5.67
N CYS A 44 1.32 -3.55 -5.74
CA CYS A 44 1.56 -2.53 -4.72
C CYS A 44 1.02 -2.98 -3.34
N TYR A 45 -0.20 -3.52 -3.31
CA TYR A 45 -0.79 -4.09 -2.10
C TYR A 45 -0.01 -5.29 -1.56
N LEU A 46 0.48 -6.16 -2.45
CA LEU A 46 1.34 -7.30 -2.07
C LEU A 46 2.64 -6.84 -1.43
N ALA A 47 3.32 -5.85 -2.03
CA ALA A 47 4.57 -5.29 -1.50
C ALA A 47 4.38 -4.67 -0.11
N VAL A 48 3.27 -3.99 0.11
CA VAL A 48 2.88 -3.43 1.40
C VAL A 48 2.63 -4.52 2.43
N ALA A 49 1.89 -5.57 2.06
CA ALA A 49 1.63 -6.70 2.94
C ALA A 49 2.93 -7.43 3.33
N ALA A 50 3.85 -7.62 2.37
CA ALA A 50 5.16 -8.20 2.61
C ALA A 50 6.02 -7.32 3.53
N PHE A 51 6.05 -6.00 3.29
CA PHE A 51 6.74 -5.05 4.16
C PHE A 51 6.19 -5.10 5.59
N ASN A 52 4.86 -5.09 5.75
CA ASN A 52 4.25 -5.18 7.08
C ASN A 52 4.54 -6.52 7.78
N TYR A 53 4.59 -7.63 7.04
CA TYR A 53 4.99 -8.92 7.60
C TYR A 53 6.43 -8.90 8.12
N ILE A 54 7.37 -8.36 7.34
CA ILE A 54 8.79 -8.24 7.75
C ILE A 54 8.94 -7.35 8.98
N MET A 55 8.21 -6.23 9.02
CA MET A 55 8.40 -5.21 10.07
C MET A 55 7.61 -5.50 11.35
N PHE A 56 6.47 -6.19 11.27
CA PHE A 56 5.54 -6.40 12.38
C PHE A 56 5.19 -7.87 12.64
N GLY A 57 5.72 -8.82 11.86
CA GLY A 57 5.40 -10.25 11.98
C GLY A 57 3.98 -10.61 11.54
N ALA A 58 3.22 -9.66 11.00
CA ALA A 58 1.84 -9.83 10.58
C ALA A 58 1.63 -9.27 9.18
N ALA A 59 1.09 -10.08 8.27
CA ALA A 59 0.75 -9.69 6.90
C ALA A 59 -0.56 -8.87 6.89
N THR A 60 -0.71 -7.93 7.80
CA THR A 60 -1.88 -7.04 7.87
C THR A 60 -1.64 -5.81 7.03
N LEU A 61 -2.63 -5.44 6.22
CA LEU A 61 -2.65 -4.15 5.58
C LEU A 61 -2.73 -3.04 6.63
N TRP A 62 -2.04 -1.92 6.40
CA TRP A 62 -1.88 -0.81 7.35
C TRP A 62 -3.21 -0.25 7.92
N HIS A 63 -4.30 -0.41 7.18
CA HIS A 63 -5.63 0.09 7.53
C HIS A 63 -6.42 -0.88 8.40
N LYS A 64 -5.99 -2.15 8.44
CA LYS A 64 -6.59 -3.14 9.31
C LYS A 64 -5.82 -3.03 10.62
N LYS A 65 -6.49 -2.54 11.66
CA LYS A 65 -5.96 -2.59 13.02
C LYS A 65 -5.58 -4.05 13.23
N ALA A 66 -4.28 -4.35 13.30
CA ALA A 66 -3.86 -5.64 13.82
C ALA A 66 -4.39 -5.63 15.24
N ASP A 67 -5.43 -6.42 15.52
CA ASP A 67 -5.68 -6.88 16.87
C ASP A 67 -4.45 -7.71 17.23
N ILE A 68 -3.40 -6.99 17.64
CA ILE A 68 -2.22 -7.56 18.27
C ILE A 68 -2.80 -8.14 19.54
N LEU A 69 -3.11 -9.44 19.48
CA LEU A 69 -3.50 -10.26 20.61
C LEU A 69 -2.58 -9.91 21.77
N ALA A 70 -3.21 -9.40 22.83
CA ALA A 70 -2.59 -9.13 24.12
C ALA A 70 -2.07 -10.43 24.73
#